data_AF-A0AA36IL10-F1
#
_entry.id   AF-A0AA36IL10-F1
#
_cell.length_a   1.000
_cell.length_b   1.000
_cell.length_c   1.000
_cell.angle_alpha   90.00
_cell.angle_beta   90.00
_cell.angle_gamma   90.00
#
_symmetry.space_group_name_H-M   'P 1'
#
loop_
_entity.id
_entity.type
_entity.pdbx_description
1 polymer ?
#
loop_
_entity_poly.entity_id
_entity_poly.type
_entity_poly.pdbx_seq_one_letter_code
_entity_poly.pdbx_strand_id
1 'polypeptide(L)'
;MSGLGTLNEHHLVQILQHLAPIDAKCFWPIARNEIFSTLAETYWEHHSRRVFGLSELQGPDGSVSSWHKLFRSWHKVLLQLSTSMGSAAVRSGQLALPHVRWMAVWRRIRSWLSSTPGAERIHDSLRSEAKDLSPLEQMGAVPQVMDCWRLVDGQDAPLDPQVAHMTRSMRAMTDGDEWSLGLFGGYQAYEHEVCTVFLPLVAALSITEHFCNILQARVPELKEVLQGKLIFAASYNVTKVFFVDLSDGLVYIFTRNPRSPLELAIPRGKPGDGLLRWFEEYAQRLHSTFYTMDCLRPEAHPLLCGISLFPKTAPELKVCTTRGVEVQASCIYMPEHQAGWTYSIALRLVGTFEERGFDSCQLLSRHWEIQEDGKECERTHGDGVIGLFPILVEGGWLKNRESDPHGQYEGHGRVDGLFRYQSCSGRNASMRGTFGGHLTFVPGTRKSPQGEAFQVRVEPMRLQVPTFMY
;
A
#
# COMPACT_ATOMS: atom_id res chain seq x y z
N MET A 1 -33.60 0.31 -58.11
CA MET A 1 -32.71 0.72 -57.00
C MET A 1 -32.45 2.22 -57.06
N SER A 2 -33.45 3.03 -56.75
CA SER A 2 -33.41 4.51 -56.87
C SER A 2 -34.06 5.14 -55.64
N GLY A 3 -33.43 4.95 -54.48
CA GLY A 3 -33.99 5.39 -53.19
C GLY A 3 -32.97 5.57 -52.06
N LEU A 4 -31.67 5.61 -52.36
CA LEU A 4 -30.66 6.09 -51.40
C LEU A 4 -30.24 7.48 -51.86
N GLY A 5 -30.99 8.49 -51.42
CA GLY A 5 -30.52 9.87 -51.47
C GLY A 5 -29.13 9.95 -50.83
N THR A 6 -28.25 10.77 -51.41
CA THR A 6 -26.85 10.92 -51.03
C THR A 6 -26.68 11.01 -49.51
N LEU A 7 -26.20 9.93 -48.89
CA LEU A 7 -25.76 9.94 -47.50
C LEU A 7 -24.61 10.94 -47.40
N ASN A 8 -24.84 12.06 -46.71
CA ASN A 8 -23.78 13.00 -46.40
C ASN A 8 -22.94 12.47 -45.22
N GLU A 9 -21.81 13.13 -44.98
CA GLU A 9 -20.87 12.78 -43.92
C GLU A 9 -21.54 12.64 -42.54
N HIS A 10 -22.48 13.54 -42.22
CA HIS A 10 -23.22 13.52 -40.96
C HIS A 10 -24.07 12.26 -40.78
N HIS A 11 -24.79 11.82 -41.81
CA HIS A 11 -25.57 10.57 -41.74
C HIS A 11 -24.67 9.34 -41.56
N LEU A 12 -23.47 9.35 -42.17
CA LEU A 12 -22.50 8.27 -41.99
C LEU A 12 -21.97 8.23 -40.55
N VAL A 13 -21.65 9.38 -39.93
CA VAL A 13 -21.24 9.45 -38.51
C VAL A 13 -22.30 8.86 -37.60
N GLN A 14 -23.57 9.25 -37.79
CA GLN A 14 -24.67 8.75 -36.95
C GLN A 14 -24.82 7.23 -37.04
N ILE A 15 -24.76 6.66 -38.26
CA ILE A 15 -24.81 5.21 -38.46
C ILE A 15 -23.62 4.53 -37.79
N LEU A 16 -22.41 5.07 -37.98
CA LEU A 16 -21.19 4.52 -37.40
C LEU A 16 -21.26 4.53 -35.87
N GLN A 17 -21.76 5.57 -35.21
CA GLN A 17 -21.87 5.64 -33.74
C GLN A 17 -22.73 4.51 -33.12
N HIS A 18 -23.62 3.90 -33.91
CA HIS A 18 -24.42 2.75 -33.48
C HIS A 18 -23.71 1.40 -33.65
N LEU A 19 -22.61 1.33 -34.40
CA LEU A 19 -21.84 0.10 -34.59
C LEU A 19 -21.04 -0.25 -33.33
N ALA A 20 -20.94 -1.53 -33.00
CA ALA A 20 -20.06 -1.96 -31.93
C ALA A 20 -18.58 -1.84 -32.40
N PRO A 21 -17.62 -1.61 -31.48
CA PRO A 21 -16.19 -1.57 -31.82
C PRO A 21 -15.67 -2.79 -32.60
N ILE A 22 -16.30 -3.96 -32.44
CA ILE A 22 -15.94 -5.17 -33.20
C ILE A 22 -16.33 -5.09 -34.68
N ASP A 23 -17.42 -4.39 -34.98
CA ASP A 23 -17.93 -4.19 -36.34
C ASP A 23 -17.13 -3.13 -37.09
N ALA A 24 -16.28 -2.37 -36.39
CA ALA A 24 -15.42 -1.36 -36.99
C ALA A 24 -14.44 -1.94 -38.01
N LYS A 25 -14.11 -3.23 -37.88
CA LYS A 25 -13.27 -3.95 -38.86
C LYS A 25 -13.89 -3.98 -40.26
N CYS A 26 -15.23 -3.87 -40.36
CA CYS A 26 -15.96 -3.92 -41.62
C CYS A 26 -15.80 -2.63 -42.45
N PHE A 27 -15.56 -1.48 -41.82
CA PHE A 27 -15.41 -0.20 -42.52
C PHE A 27 -13.95 0.25 -42.70
N TRP A 28 -13.01 -0.30 -41.92
CA TRP A 28 -11.59 0.08 -41.96
C TRP A 28 -10.89 -0.09 -43.33
N PRO A 29 -11.18 -1.13 -44.15
CA PRO A 29 -10.57 -1.26 -45.48
C PRO A 29 -10.92 -0.11 -46.43
N ILE A 30 -12.03 0.59 -46.20
CA ILE A 30 -12.55 1.70 -47.01
C ILE A 30 -11.92 3.03 -46.56
N ALA A 31 -11.29 3.08 -45.39
CA ALA A 31 -10.74 4.29 -44.76
C ALA A 31 -9.41 4.80 -45.32
N ARG A 32 -8.98 4.36 -46.52
CA ARG A 32 -7.76 4.85 -47.19
C ARG A 32 -7.94 6.22 -47.88
N ASN A 33 -9.14 6.77 -47.86
CA ASN A 33 -9.48 8.09 -48.35
C ASN A 33 -9.50 9.09 -47.16
N GLU A 34 -8.95 10.29 -47.33
CA GLU A 34 -8.82 11.33 -46.28
C GLU A 34 -10.14 11.60 -45.55
N ILE A 35 -11.27 11.63 -46.26
CA ILE A 35 -12.61 11.84 -45.68
C ILE A 35 -12.94 10.75 -44.65
N PHE A 36 -12.60 9.50 -44.96
CA PHE A 36 -12.86 8.37 -44.07
C PHE A 36 -11.87 8.27 -42.92
N SER A 37 -10.67 8.86 -43.04
CA SER A 37 -9.71 8.96 -41.93
C SER A 37 -10.26 9.86 -40.83
N THR A 38 -10.81 11.03 -41.19
CA THR A 38 -11.45 11.95 -40.24
C THR A 38 -12.66 11.32 -39.58
N LEU A 39 -13.53 10.68 -40.37
CA LEU A 39 -14.70 9.95 -39.87
C LEU A 39 -14.34 8.83 -38.89
N ALA A 40 -13.27 8.10 -39.16
CA ALA A 40 -12.80 7.04 -38.28
C ALA A 40 -12.32 7.59 -36.93
N GLU A 41 -11.62 8.73 -36.91
CA GLU A 41 -11.18 9.35 -35.65
C GLU A 41 -12.37 9.89 -34.84
N THR A 42 -13.38 10.51 -35.48
CA THR A 42 -14.62 10.92 -34.80
C THR A 42 -15.40 9.72 -34.24
N TYR A 43 -15.43 8.60 -34.97
CA TYR A 43 -16.00 7.34 -34.49
C TYR A 43 -15.29 6.86 -33.23
N TRP A 44 -13.95 6.76 -33.26
CA TRP A 44 -13.18 6.29 -32.11
C TRP A 44 -13.20 7.25 -30.94
N GLU A 45 -13.32 8.56 -31.19
CA GLU A 45 -13.57 9.55 -30.14
C GLU A 45 -14.90 9.24 -29.46
N HIS A 46 -16.00 9.12 -30.22
CA HIS A 46 -17.31 8.79 -29.66
C HIS A 46 -17.26 7.53 -28.81
N HIS A 47 -16.63 6.46 -29.31
CA HIS A 47 -16.50 5.21 -28.55
C HIS A 47 -15.59 5.34 -27.33
N SER A 48 -14.49 6.09 -27.40
CA SER A 48 -13.61 6.33 -26.26
C SER A 48 -14.33 7.11 -25.16
N ARG A 49 -15.09 8.15 -25.52
CA ARG A 49 -15.94 8.92 -24.61
C ARG A 49 -17.03 8.04 -24.00
N ARG A 50 -17.74 7.27 -24.82
CA ARG A 50 -18.88 6.45 -24.39
C ARG A 50 -18.48 5.25 -23.53
N VAL A 51 -17.46 4.50 -23.96
CA VAL A 51 -17.05 3.23 -23.32
C VAL A 51 -16.17 3.50 -22.10
N PHE A 52 -15.24 4.46 -22.20
CA PHE A 52 -14.24 4.70 -21.17
C PHE A 52 -14.44 6.01 -20.40
N GLY A 53 -15.44 6.83 -20.76
CA GLY A 53 -15.69 8.12 -20.08
C GLY A 53 -14.60 9.17 -20.31
N LEU A 54 -13.78 9.01 -21.37
CA LEU A 54 -12.63 9.87 -21.61
C LEU A 54 -13.06 11.24 -22.10
N SER A 55 -12.44 12.32 -21.62
CA SER A 55 -12.66 13.68 -22.13
C SER A 55 -11.54 14.16 -23.05
N GLU A 56 -10.36 13.52 -22.98
CA GLU A 56 -9.11 13.95 -23.59
C GLU A 56 -8.32 12.75 -24.15
N LEU A 57 -7.36 13.03 -25.05
CA LEU A 57 -6.46 12.04 -25.67
C LEU A 57 -5.33 11.59 -24.72
N GLN A 58 -5.72 11.00 -23.58
CA GLN A 58 -4.79 10.49 -22.58
C GLN A 58 -4.88 8.98 -22.46
N GLY A 59 -3.88 8.29 -22.98
CA GLY A 59 -3.72 6.84 -22.86
C GLY A 59 -3.24 6.42 -21.48
N PRO A 60 -3.26 5.10 -21.20
CA PRO A 60 -2.83 4.55 -19.92
C PRO A 60 -1.33 4.79 -19.64
N ASP A 61 -0.55 5.02 -20.70
CA ASP A 61 0.91 5.22 -20.66
C ASP A 61 1.33 6.67 -21.01
N GLY A 62 0.37 7.62 -21.06
CA GLY A 62 0.61 9.01 -21.42
C GLY A 62 -0.15 9.46 -22.67
N SER A 63 0.32 10.52 -23.34
CA SER A 63 -0.36 11.05 -24.52
C SER A 63 -0.34 10.06 -25.68
N VAL A 64 -1.40 10.08 -26.48
CA VAL A 64 -1.55 9.23 -27.66
C VAL A 64 -1.86 10.08 -28.88
N SER A 65 -1.39 9.64 -30.05
CA SER A 65 -1.50 10.44 -31.27
C SER A 65 -2.87 10.40 -31.94
N SER A 66 -3.81 9.55 -31.49
CA SER A 66 -5.13 9.38 -32.10
C SER A 66 -6.12 8.64 -31.18
N TRP A 67 -7.42 8.85 -31.38
CA TRP A 67 -8.50 8.22 -30.61
C TRP A 67 -8.60 6.72 -30.86
N HIS A 68 -8.28 6.27 -32.08
CA HIS A 68 -8.20 4.84 -32.38
C HIS A 68 -7.13 4.15 -31.52
N LYS A 69 -5.93 4.74 -31.45
CA LYS A 69 -4.86 4.23 -30.61
C LYS A 69 -5.24 4.30 -29.13
N LEU A 70 -5.90 5.39 -28.70
CA LEU A 70 -6.41 5.54 -27.34
C LEU A 70 -7.34 4.39 -26.95
N PHE A 71 -8.38 4.16 -27.75
CA PHE A 71 -9.37 3.11 -27.52
C PHE A 71 -8.71 1.74 -27.43
N ARG A 72 -7.83 1.43 -28.39
CA ARG A 72 -7.09 0.15 -28.39
C ARG A 72 -6.24 -0.04 -27.15
N SER A 73 -5.54 1.00 -26.69
CA SER A 73 -4.70 0.93 -25.50
C SER A 73 -5.53 0.66 -24.25
N TRP A 74 -6.61 1.41 -24.02
CA TRP A 74 -7.49 1.18 -22.87
C TRP A 74 -8.21 -0.17 -22.92
N HIS A 75 -8.66 -0.58 -24.11
CA HIS A 75 -9.27 -1.88 -24.30
C HIS A 75 -8.29 -3.04 -24.00
N LYS A 76 -7.02 -2.90 -24.39
CA LYS A 76 -5.97 -3.86 -24.03
C LYS A 76 -5.79 -3.95 -22.51
N VAL A 77 -5.77 -2.81 -21.82
CA VAL A 77 -5.70 -2.79 -20.34
C VAL A 77 -6.90 -3.48 -19.73
N LEU A 78 -8.12 -3.23 -20.24
CA LEU A 78 -9.32 -3.89 -19.73
C LEU A 78 -9.22 -5.41 -19.86
N LEU A 79 -8.79 -5.92 -21.01
CA LEU A 79 -8.60 -7.35 -21.24
C LEU A 79 -7.55 -7.98 -20.32
N GLN A 80 -6.52 -7.22 -19.93
CA GLN A 80 -5.49 -7.67 -18.99
C GLN A 80 -6.03 -7.76 -17.56
N LEU A 81 -6.97 -6.89 -17.17
CA LEU A 81 -7.52 -6.84 -15.82
C LEU A 81 -8.73 -7.77 -15.65
N SER A 82 -9.60 -7.84 -16.65
CA SER A 82 -10.78 -8.71 -16.65
C SER A 82 -11.11 -9.17 -18.07
N THR A 83 -10.87 -10.45 -18.32
CA THR A 83 -11.14 -11.07 -19.63
C THR A 83 -12.63 -11.12 -19.93
N SER A 84 -13.48 -11.34 -18.91
CA SER A 84 -14.93 -11.38 -19.04
C SER A 84 -15.50 -10.01 -19.40
N MET A 85 -15.09 -8.95 -18.68
CA MET A 85 -15.55 -7.57 -18.93
C MET A 85 -15.00 -7.03 -20.23
N GLY A 86 -13.72 -7.26 -20.55
CA GLY A 86 -13.14 -6.83 -21.83
C GLY A 86 -13.88 -7.43 -23.03
N SER A 87 -14.27 -8.71 -22.93
CA SER A 87 -15.04 -9.37 -23.98
C SER A 87 -16.50 -8.87 -24.06
N ALA A 88 -17.13 -8.50 -22.93
CA ALA A 88 -18.49 -7.97 -22.89
C ALA A 88 -18.60 -6.50 -23.36
N ALA A 89 -17.60 -5.67 -23.02
CA ALA A 89 -17.47 -4.26 -23.42
C ALA A 89 -17.57 -4.07 -24.94
N VAL A 90 -16.89 -4.96 -25.67
CA VAL A 90 -16.82 -4.94 -27.14
C VAL A 90 -18.11 -5.42 -27.80
N ARG A 91 -18.86 -6.30 -27.13
CA ARG A 91 -20.02 -6.98 -27.71
C ARG A 91 -21.34 -6.26 -27.51
N SER A 92 -21.55 -5.62 -26.35
CA SER A 92 -22.88 -5.11 -25.99
C SER A 92 -22.96 -3.58 -25.89
N GLY A 93 -21.84 -2.88 -25.68
CA GLY A 93 -21.82 -1.42 -25.49
C GLY A 93 -22.68 -0.89 -24.32
N GLN A 94 -23.31 -1.77 -23.53
CA GLN A 94 -24.30 -1.46 -22.49
C GLN A 94 -23.80 -1.76 -21.07
N LEU A 95 -22.65 -2.42 -20.90
CA LEU A 95 -22.08 -2.66 -19.57
C LEU A 95 -21.43 -1.37 -19.06
N ALA A 96 -21.83 -0.89 -17.88
CA ALA A 96 -21.14 0.19 -17.20
C ALA A 96 -19.73 -0.29 -16.84
N LEU A 97 -18.73 0.17 -17.58
CA LEU A 97 -17.34 -0.21 -17.34
C LEU A 97 -16.75 0.53 -16.14
N PRO A 98 -15.73 -0.04 -15.50
CA PRO A 98 -15.03 0.62 -14.42
C PRO A 98 -14.36 1.88 -14.94
N HIS A 99 -14.35 2.92 -14.12
CA HIS A 99 -13.69 4.17 -14.46
C HIS A 99 -12.22 3.93 -14.86
N VAL A 100 -11.74 4.54 -15.94
CA VAL A 100 -10.36 4.33 -16.46
C VAL A 100 -9.25 4.57 -15.42
N ARG A 101 -9.50 5.45 -14.46
CA ARG A 101 -8.60 5.67 -13.32
C ARG A 101 -8.39 4.40 -12.49
N TRP A 102 -9.44 3.64 -12.21
CA TRP A 102 -9.33 2.34 -11.54
C TRP A 102 -8.55 1.32 -12.37
N MET A 103 -8.74 1.31 -13.68
CA MET A 103 -7.97 0.46 -14.58
C MET A 103 -6.47 0.83 -14.54
N ALA A 104 -6.14 2.13 -14.53
CA ALA A 104 -4.76 2.59 -14.41
C ALA A 104 -4.12 2.17 -13.07
N VAL A 105 -4.85 2.35 -11.96
CA VAL A 105 -4.43 1.94 -10.61
C VAL A 105 -4.09 0.46 -10.59
N TRP A 106 -5.03 -0.41 -10.98
CA TRP A 106 -4.82 -1.86 -10.90
C TRP A 106 -3.74 -2.33 -11.86
N ARG A 107 -3.62 -1.71 -13.03
CA ARG A 107 -2.49 -1.97 -13.95
C ARG A 107 -1.16 -1.65 -13.27
N ARG A 108 -1.03 -0.50 -12.59
CA ARG A 108 0.19 -0.13 -11.86
C ARG A 108 0.47 -1.13 -10.74
N ILE A 109 -0.51 -1.42 -9.88
CA ILE A 109 -0.32 -2.37 -8.78
C ILE A 109 0.14 -3.74 -9.30
N ARG A 110 -0.56 -4.32 -10.28
CA ARG A 110 -0.18 -5.62 -10.86
C ARG A 110 1.19 -5.59 -11.54
N SER A 111 1.49 -4.51 -12.26
CA SER A 111 2.80 -4.34 -12.88
C SER A 111 3.92 -4.33 -11.84
N TRP A 112 3.75 -3.57 -10.75
CA TRP A 112 4.73 -3.50 -9.68
C TRP A 112 4.92 -4.85 -9.01
N LEU A 113 3.83 -5.54 -8.65
CA LEU A 113 3.90 -6.86 -8.03
C LEU A 113 4.57 -7.90 -8.95
N SER A 114 4.32 -7.83 -10.27
CA SER A 114 4.93 -8.74 -11.23
C SER A 114 6.42 -8.49 -11.47
N SER A 115 6.89 -7.25 -11.28
CA SER A 115 8.29 -6.87 -11.51
C SER A 115 9.15 -6.83 -10.25
N THR A 116 8.55 -6.98 -9.07
CA THR A 116 9.24 -6.83 -7.78
C THR A 116 9.57 -8.21 -7.21
N PRO A 117 10.86 -8.55 -7.02
CA PRO A 117 11.24 -9.83 -6.42
C PRO A 117 10.60 -10.04 -5.04
N GLY A 118 10.02 -11.21 -4.83
CA GLY A 118 9.36 -11.59 -3.57
C GLY A 118 7.88 -11.18 -3.47
N ALA A 119 7.35 -10.43 -4.44
CA ALA A 119 5.95 -10.01 -4.45
C ALA A 119 5.01 -10.98 -5.19
N GLU A 120 5.53 -12.10 -5.72
CA GLU A 120 4.80 -13.05 -6.55
C GLU A 120 3.60 -13.65 -5.79
N ARG A 121 3.79 -13.99 -4.51
CA ARG A 121 2.71 -14.56 -3.69
C ARG A 121 1.58 -13.57 -3.42
N ILE A 122 1.91 -12.29 -3.27
CA ILE A 122 0.89 -11.23 -3.12
C ILE A 122 0.14 -11.08 -4.45
N HIS A 123 0.85 -11.07 -5.58
CA HIS A 123 0.26 -11.04 -6.91
C HIS A 123 -0.72 -12.20 -7.14
N ASP A 124 -0.28 -13.42 -6.85
CA ASP A 124 -1.03 -14.66 -7.10
C ASP A 124 -2.24 -14.81 -6.17
N SER A 125 -2.22 -14.14 -5.02
CA SER A 125 -3.37 -14.06 -4.12
C SER A 125 -4.52 -13.19 -4.67
N LEU A 126 -4.26 -12.30 -5.64
CA LEU A 126 -5.29 -11.39 -6.15
C LEU A 126 -6.37 -12.14 -6.92
N ARG A 127 -7.62 -12.03 -6.47
CA ARG A 127 -8.77 -12.63 -7.13
C ARG A 127 -9.14 -11.83 -8.38
N SER A 128 -9.84 -12.50 -9.31
CA SER A 128 -10.49 -11.85 -10.46
C SER A 128 -11.63 -10.93 -10.01
N GLU A 129 -12.39 -10.37 -10.95
CA GLU A 129 -13.56 -9.55 -10.64
C GLU A 129 -14.60 -10.21 -9.71
N ALA A 130 -15.29 -9.39 -8.91
CA ALA A 130 -16.41 -9.84 -8.11
C ALA A 130 -17.60 -10.21 -9.02
N LYS A 131 -18.24 -11.35 -8.73
CA LYS A 131 -19.33 -11.88 -9.55
C LYS A 131 -20.68 -11.17 -9.34
N ASP A 132 -20.90 -10.64 -8.14
CA ASP A 132 -22.14 -9.98 -7.74
C ASP A 132 -21.82 -8.74 -6.90
N LEU A 133 -22.34 -7.60 -7.31
CA LEU A 133 -22.19 -6.30 -6.66
C LEU A 133 -23.51 -5.73 -6.17
N SER A 134 -24.62 -6.46 -6.36
CA SER A 134 -25.95 -6.05 -5.92
C SER A 134 -26.01 -5.69 -4.42
N PRO A 135 -25.25 -6.33 -3.51
CA PRO A 135 -25.23 -5.90 -2.11
C PRO A 135 -24.74 -4.46 -1.94
N LEU A 136 -23.71 -4.04 -2.69
CA LEU A 136 -23.21 -2.67 -2.65
C LEU A 136 -24.25 -1.69 -3.22
N GLU A 137 -24.90 -2.05 -4.31
CA GLU A 137 -25.96 -1.23 -4.92
C GLU A 137 -27.13 -1.03 -3.95
N GLN A 138 -27.57 -2.09 -3.28
CA GLN A 138 -28.64 -2.05 -2.26
C GLN A 138 -28.25 -1.20 -1.05
N MET A 139 -26.96 -1.16 -0.69
CA MET A 139 -26.43 -0.30 0.37
C MET A 139 -26.21 1.15 -0.08
N GLY A 140 -26.49 1.49 -1.34
CA GLY A 140 -26.34 2.84 -1.87
C GLY A 140 -24.91 3.24 -2.23
N ALA A 141 -24.05 2.27 -2.55
CA ALA A 141 -22.67 2.53 -2.92
C ALA A 141 -22.57 3.34 -4.22
N VAL A 142 -21.75 4.38 -4.20
CA VAL A 142 -21.43 5.14 -5.42
C VAL A 142 -20.65 4.28 -6.42
N PRO A 143 -20.79 4.52 -7.75
CA PRO A 143 -20.14 3.71 -8.78
C PRO A 143 -18.65 3.51 -8.59
N GLN A 144 -17.94 4.55 -8.17
CA GLN A 144 -16.49 4.52 -7.97
C GLN A 144 -16.07 3.59 -6.81
N VAL A 145 -16.92 3.36 -5.80
CA VAL A 145 -16.63 2.37 -4.75
C VAL A 145 -16.83 0.96 -5.30
N MET A 146 -17.90 0.73 -6.06
CA MET A 146 -18.18 -0.57 -6.69
C MET A 146 -17.09 -0.97 -7.70
N ASP A 147 -16.56 -0.01 -8.45
CA ASP A 147 -15.51 -0.22 -9.43
C ASP A 147 -14.23 -0.85 -8.84
N CYS A 148 -13.98 -0.67 -7.54
CA CYS A 148 -12.89 -1.33 -6.82
C CYS A 148 -12.98 -2.86 -6.97
N TRP A 149 -14.14 -3.45 -6.62
CA TRP A 149 -14.38 -4.89 -6.69
C TRP A 149 -14.77 -5.39 -8.09
N ARG A 150 -15.23 -4.50 -9.00
CA ARG A 150 -15.46 -4.87 -10.41
C ARG A 150 -14.20 -5.34 -11.13
N LEU A 151 -13.02 -4.91 -10.69
CA LEU A 151 -11.76 -5.29 -11.32
C LEU A 151 -11.02 -6.37 -10.54
N VAL A 152 -11.05 -6.33 -9.21
CA VAL A 152 -10.32 -7.27 -8.33
C VAL A 152 -11.14 -7.53 -7.07
N ASP A 153 -11.53 -8.78 -6.84
CA ASP A 153 -12.31 -9.22 -5.67
C ASP A 153 -11.43 -9.57 -4.47
N GLY A 154 -10.59 -8.64 -4.04
CA GLY A 154 -9.70 -8.86 -2.89
C GLY A 154 -8.57 -9.86 -3.12
N GLN A 155 -8.04 -10.38 -2.02
CA GLN A 155 -7.01 -11.40 -1.95
C GLN A 155 -7.53 -12.71 -1.35
N ASP A 156 -6.98 -13.83 -1.80
CA ASP A 156 -7.07 -15.13 -1.13
C ASP A 156 -5.89 -15.29 -0.14
N ALA A 157 -5.93 -14.50 0.94
CA ALA A 157 -4.93 -14.53 1.99
C ALA A 157 -5.51 -15.11 3.30
N PRO A 158 -4.71 -15.85 4.09
CA PRO A 158 -5.17 -16.37 5.37
C PRO A 158 -5.42 -15.22 6.36
N LEU A 159 -6.45 -15.37 7.19
CA LEU A 159 -6.72 -14.48 8.33
C LEU A 159 -6.61 -15.28 9.63
N ASP A 160 -6.48 -14.58 10.76
CA ASP A 160 -6.55 -15.21 12.08
C ASP A 160 -7.77 -16.15 12.17
N PRO A 161 -7.64 -17.34 12.78
CA PRO A 161 -8.73 -18.32 12.81
C PRO A 161 -10.06 -17.75 13.29
N GLN A 162 -10.05 -16.91 14.33
CA GLN A 162 -11.27 -16.29 14.86
C GLN A 162 -11.91 -15.37 13.82
N VAL A 163 -11.08 -14.67 13.05
CA VAL A 163 -11.50 -13.77 11.99
C VAL A 163 -12.04 -14.53 10.79
N ALA A 164 -11.34 -15.57 10.33
CA ALA A 164 -11.75 -16.39 9.21
C ALA A 164 -13.11 -17.07 9.46
N HIS A 165 -13.39 -17.48 10.70
CA HIS A 165 -14.69 -18.01 11.10
C HIS A 165 -15.86 -17.04 10.86
N MET A 166 -15.62 -15.72 10.91
CA MET A 166 -16.67 -14.71 10.68
C MET A 166 -17.11 -14.63 9.21
N THR A 167 -16.25 -14.99 8.25
CA THR A 167 -16.46 -14.69 6.83
C THR A 167 -16.86 -15.89 5.98
N ARG A 168 -16.49 -17.12 6.35
CA ARG A 168 -16.66 -18.36 5.53
C ARG A 168 -16.05 -18.30 4.11
N SER A 169 -15.65 -17.14 3.62
CA SER A 169 -15.10 -16.89 2.28
C SER A 169 -13.58 -16.70 2.28
N MET A 170 -12.96 -16.73 3.46
CA MET A 170 -11.51 -16.66 3.68
C MET A 170 -11.04 -17.88 4.46
N ARG A 171 -9.81 -18.34 4.18
CA ARG A 171 -9.20 -19.44 4.92
C ARG A 171 -8.63 -18.96 6.26
N ALA A 172 -8.65 -19.86 7.26
CA ALA A 172 -7.96 -19.65 8.52
C ALA A 172 -6.44 -19.79 8.34
N MET A 173 -5.69 -18.99 9.08
CA MET A 173 -4.24 -19.06 9.19
C MET A 173 -3.85 -20.31 9.99
N THR A 174 -2.81 -20.98 9.53
CA THR A 174 -2.26 -22.22 10.09
C THR A 174 -0.75 -22.11 10.27
N ASP A 175 -0.16 -23.04 11.00
CA ASP A 175 1.29 -23.07 11.20
C ASP A 175 2.02 -23.14 9.85
N GLY A 176 2.93 -22.19 9.62
CA GLY A 176 3.67 -22.04 8.36
C GLY A 176 3.03 -21.08 7.35
N ASP A 177 1.84 -20.55 7.62
CA ASP A 177 1.30 -19.45 6.82
C ASP A 177 2.10 -18.15 7.04
N GLU A 178 2.25 -17.39 5.96
CA GLU A 178 2.92 -16.10 5.99
C GLU A 178 1.87 -14.99 6.13
N TRP A 179 1.83 -14.37 7.30
CA TRP A 179 0.96 -13.23 7.57
C TRP A 179 1.39 -11.97 6.79
N SER A 180 2.60 -11.95 6.23
CA SER A 180 3.20 -10.81 5.51
C SER A 180 2.68 -10.60 4.07
N LEU A 181 1.67 -11.35 3.64
CA LEU A 181 1.15 -11.35 2.26
C LEU A 181 0.03 -10.32 1.99
N GLY A 182 -0.24 -9.41 2.91
CA GLY A 182 -1.25 -8.36 2.73
C GLY A 182 -0.87 -7.37 1.63
N LEU A 183 -1.81 -7.11 0.72
CA LEU A 183 -1.62 -6.22 -0.43
C LEU A 183 -1.23 -4.81 0.00
N PHE A 184 -1.75 -4.29 1.11
CA PHE A 184 -1.44 -2.93 1.56
C PHE A 184 -0.24 -2.86 2.49
N GLY A 185 0.49 -3.97 2.65
CA GLY A 185 1.71 -4.02 3.42
C GLY A 185 1.51 -3.99 4.92
N GLY A 186 2.63 -3.88 5.62
CA GLY A 186 2.66 -4.06 7.05
C GLY A 186 3.90 -3.54 7.76
N TYR A 187 3.93 -3.79 9.06
CA TYR A 187 5.01 -3.51 9.99
C TYR A 187 4.84 -4.36 11.25
N GLN A 188 5.90 -4.44 12.06
CA GLN A 188 5.86 -5.06 13.36
C GLN A 188 6.52 -4.17 14.40
N ALA A 189 6.06 -4.26 15.64
CA ALA A 189 6.77 -3.70 16.79
C ALA A 189 6.41 -4.52 18.01
N TYR A 190 7.38 -5.24 18.56
CA TYR A 190 7.14 -6.21 19.64
C TYR A 190 6.09 -7.25 19.22
N GLU A 191 5.02 -7.42 19.99
CA GLU A 191 3.92 -8.33 19.69
C GLU A 191 2.84 -7.71 18.79
N HIS A 192 3.00 -6.43 18.43
CA HIS A 192 2.05 -5.75 17.54
C HIS A 192 2.43 -5.99 16.08
N GLU A 193 1.61 -6.76 15.39
CA GLU A 193 1.85 -7.21 14.02
C GLU A 193 0.68 -6.81 13.12
N VAL A 194 1.00 -6.09 12.06
CA VAL A 194 0.04 -5.56 11.10
C VAL A 194 0.52 -5.91 9.72
N CYS A 195 -0.32 -6.61 8.95
CA CYS A 195 -0.20 -6.68 7.50
C CYS A 195 -1.60 -6.71 6.91
N THR A 196 -1.94 -5.69 6.13
CA THR A 196 -3.32 -5.40 5.73
C THR A 196 -3.65 -6.04 4.38
N VAL A 197 -4.69 -6.88 4.39
CA VAL A 197 -5.20 -7.63 3.25
C VAL A 197 -6.34 -6.85 2.58
N PHE A 198 -6.41 -6.86 1.25
CA PHE A 198 -7.60 -6.40 0.53
C PHE A 198 -8.69 -7.47 0.56
N LEU A 199 -9.83 -7.17 1.20
CA LEU A 199 -10.85 -8.18 1.45
C LEU A 199 -11.71 -8.44 0.19
N PRO A 200 -11.97 -9.72 -0.15
CA PRO A 200 -13.02 -10.07 -1.09
C PRO A 200 -14.36 -9.52 -0.62
N LEU A 201 -15.25 -9.15 -1.53
CA LEU A 201 -16.48 -8.42 -1.19
C LEU A 201 -17.35 -9.17 -0.18
N VAL A 202 -17.47 -10.50 -0.32
CA VAL A 202 -18.21 -11.33 0.64
C VAL A 202 -17.59 -11.23 2.03
N ALA A 203 -16.26 -11.26 2.12
CA ALA A 203 -15.55 -11.10 3.39
C ALA A 203 -15.70 -9.70 3.98
N ALA A 204 -15.60 -8.66 3.13
CA ALA A 204 -15.82 -7.28 3.51
C ALA A 204 -17.19 -7.10 4.18
N LEU A 205 -18.26 -7.63 3.57
CA LEU A 205 -19.62 -7.57 4.10
C LEU A 205 -19.73 -8.31 5.45
N SER A 206 -19.30 -9.58 5.50
CA SER A 206 -19.41 -10.39 6.71
C SER A 206 -18.58 -9.87 7.88
N ILE A 207 -17.35 -9.42 7.63
CA ILE A 207 -16.48 -8.85 8.66
C ILE A 207 -17.06 -7.51 9.14
N THR A 208 -17.58 -6.67 8.24
CA THR A 208 -18.25 -5.42 8.62
C THR A 208 -19.42 -5.67 9.56
N GLU A 209 -20.31 -6.61 9.22
CA GLU A 209 -21.45 -6.95 10.07
C GLU A 209 -21.00 -7.40 11.46
N HIS A 210 -20.09 -8.37 11.55
CA HIS A 210 -19.60 -8.89 12.83
C HIS A 210 -18.87 -7.84 13.65
N PHE A 211 -17.97 -7.08 13.02
CA PHE A 211 -17.18 -6.05 13.68
C PHE A 211 -18.07 -4.93 14.22
N CYS A 212 -19.02 -4.46 13.42
CA CYS A 212 -20.01 -3.46 13.84
C CYS A 212 -20.88 -3.98 15.00
N ASN A 213 -21.33 -5.24 14.96
CA ASN A 213 -22.12 -5.82 16.05
C ASN A 213 -21.34 -5.88 17.37
N ILE A 214 -20.07 -6.30 17.32
CA ILE A 214 -19.19 -6.34 18.51
C ILE A 214 -18.95 -4.94 19.06
N LEU A 215 -18.65 -3.97 18.20
CA LEU A 215 -18.40 -2.59 18.62
C LEU A 215 -19.65 -1.93 19.19
N GLN A 216 -20.81 -2.08 18.55
CA GLN A 216 -22.07 -1.52 19.03
C GLN A 216 -22.48 -2.10 20.38
N ALA A 217 -22.21 -3.38 20.63
CA ALA A 217 -22.46 -4.00 21.93
C ALA A 217 -21.59 -3.41 23.06
N ARG A 218 -20.40 -2.87 22.72
CA ARG A 218 -19.46 -2.27 23.68
C ARG A 218 -19.63 -0.76 23.81
N VAL A 219 -19.94 -0.09 22.70
CA VAL A 219 -20.03 1.37 22.56
C VAL A 219 -21.17 1.70 21.58
N PRO A 220 -22.42 1.83 22.06
CA PRO A 220 -23.60 2.04 21.22
C PRO A 220 -23.52 3.27 20.32
N GLU A 221 -22.81 4.33 20.74
CA GLU A 221 -22.61 5.58 20.01
C GLU A 221 -21.88 5.37 18.67
N LEU A 222 -21.14 4.26 18.52
CA LEU A 222 -20.44 3.94 17.27
C LEU A 222 -21.40 3.51 16.15
N LYS A 223 -22.65 3.17 16.47
CA LYS A 223 -23.64 2.74 15.47
C LYS A 223 -23.83 3.79 14.38
N GLU A 224 -24.03 5.04 14.76
CA GLU A 224 -24.22 6.14 13.82
C GLU A 224 -22.95 6.42 13.01
N VAL A 225 -21.79 6.34 13.65
CA VAL A 225 -20.50 6.58 13.01
C VAL A 225 -20.20 5.54 11.92
N LEU A 226 -20.53 4.27 12.18
CA LEU A 226 -20.28 3.14 11.28
C LEU A 226 -21.39 2.95 10.24
N GLN A 227 -22.51 3.66 10.35
CA GLN A 227 -23.60 3.56 9.38
C GLN A 227 -23.13 3.93 7.97
N GLY A 228 -23.50 3.11 6.99
CA GLY A 228 -23.14 3.32 5.58
C GLY A 228 -21.67 3.05 5.25
N LYS A 229 -20.90 2.46 6.18
CA LYS A 229 -19.49 2.14 5.97
C LYS A 229 -19.26 0.65 5.79
N LEU A 230 -18.28 0.31 4.96
CA LEU A 230 -17.87 -1.05 4.66
C LEU A 230 -16.37 -1.22 4.93
N ILE A 231 -15.97 -2.27 5.63
CA ILE A 231 -14.58 -2.65 5.78
C ILE A 231 -14.08 -3.24 4.46
N PHE A 232 -13.16 -2.57 3.78
CA PHE A 232 -12.59 -3.09 2.53
C PHE A 232 -11.19 -3.71 2.73
N ALA A 233 -10.51 -3.36 3.81
CA ALA A 233 -9.19 -3.88 4.12
C ALA A 233 -9.01 -4.04 5.63
N ALA A 234 -8.32 -5.10 6.04
CA ALA A 234 -8.02 -5.37 7.44
C ALA A 234 -6.71 -6.14 7.60
N SER A 235 -6.05 -5.99 8.74
CA SER A 235 -4.97 -6.89 9.12
C SER A 235 -5.50 -8.29 9.41
N TYR A 236 -4.65 -9.31 9.32
CA TYR A 236 -5.07 -10.71 9.54
C TYR A 236 -5.77 -10.94 10.89
N ASN A 237 -5.39 -10.19 11.93
CA ASN A 237 -5.97 -10.21 13.27
C ASN A 237 -7.04 -9.11 13.51
N VAL A 238 -7.40 -8.34 12.48
CA VAL A 238 -8.41 -7.25 12.51
C VAL A 238 -8.09 -6.18 13.56
N THR A 239 -6.82 -6.03 13.94
CA THR A 239 -6.36 -4.93 14.78
C THR A 239 -6.35 -3.61 14.00
N LYS A 240 -5.96 -3.65 12.72
CA LYS A 240 -6.00 -2.52 11.80
C LYS A 240 -7.12 -2.73 10.79
N VAL A 241 -8.02 -1.75 10.66
CA VAL A 241 -9.25 -1.87 9.87
C VAL A 241 -9.50 -0.57 9.10
N PHE A 242 -9.73 -0.70 7.79
CA PHE A 242 -10.08 0.40 6.91
C PHE A 242 -11.52 0.30 6.42
N PHE A 243 -12.24 1.40 6.57
CA PHE A 243 -13.60 1.58 6.11
C PHE A 243 -13.63 2.45 4.86
N VAL A 244 -14.56 2.17 3.96
CA VAL A 244 -15.02 3.09 2.94
C VAL A 244 -16.45 3.50 3.27
N ASP A 245 -16.76 4.79 3.23
CA ASP A 245 -18.14 5.27 3.25
C ASP A 245 -18.75 5.09 1.86
N LEU A 246 -19.86 4.37 1.78
CA LEU A 246 -20.45 3.98 0.51
C LEU A 246 -21.07 5.17 -0.22
N SER A 247 -21.43 6.24 0.50
CA SER A 247 -22.15 7.39 -0.06
C SER A 247 -21.23 8.43 -0.70
N ASP A 248 -20.01 8.60 -0.19
CA ASP A 248 -19.05 9.60 -0.68
C ASP A 248 -17.67 9.02 -1.03
N GLY A 249 -17.48 7.72 -0.82
CA GLY A 249 -16.25 7.00 -1.11
C GLY A 249 -15.08 7.38 -0.21
N LEU A 250 -15.25 8.18 0.84
CA LEU A 250 -14.15 8.53 1.74
C LEU A 250 -13.64 7.32 2.51
N VAL A 251 -12.32 7.30 2.73
CA VAL A 251 -11.64 6.21 3.45
C VAL A 251 -11.36 6.63 4.88
N TYR A 252 -11.68 5.75 5.81
CA TYR A 252 -11.46 5.92 7.24
C TYR A 252 -10.66 4.76 7.80
N ILE A 253 -9.92 5.01 8.88
CA ILE A 253 -9.24 3.97 9.64
C ILE A 253 -9.77 3.97 11.08
N PHE A 254 -9.96 2.77 11.63
CA PHE A 254 -10.21 2.60 13.06
C PHE A 254 -8.99 3.03 13.88
N THR A 255 -9.22 3.82 14.93
CA THR A 255 -8.14 4.39 15.74
C THR A 255 -8.44 4.23 17.23
N ARG A 256 -7.39 4.20 18.05
CA ARG A 256 -7.46 4.29 19.52
C ARG A 256 -7.51 5.73 20.02
N ASN A 257 -7.63 6.71 19.13
CA ASN A 257 -7.78 8.10 19.50
C ASN A 257 -9.08 8.33 20.28
N PRO A 258 -9.02 8.82 21.53
CA PRO A 258 -10.21 9.00 22.36
C PRO A 258 -11.17 10.09 21.83
N ARG A 259 -10.72 10.94 20.90
CA ARG A 259 -11.52 12.05 20.35
C ARG A 259 -12.37 11.65 19.14
N SER A 260 -11.96 10.63 18.40
CA SER A 260 -12.68 10.16 17.23
C SER A 260 -12.39 8.69 17.02
N PRO A 261 -13.41 7.81 16.92
CA PRO A 261 -13.21 6.38 16.71
C PRO A 261 -12.74 6.05 15.30
N LEU A 262 -12.93 6.98 14.35
CA LEU A 262 -12.47 6.89 12.98
C LEU A 262 -11.66 8.12 12.60
N GLU A 263 -10.53 7.93 11.94
CA GLU A 263 -9.73 9.00 11.35
C GLU A 263 -9.80 8.93 9.82
N LEU A 264 -9.88 10.08 9.16
CA LEU A 264 -9.93 10.14 7.71
C LEU A 264 -8.56 9.78 7.13
N ALA A 265 -8.48 8.68 6.38
CA ALA A 265 -7.24 8.12 5.85
C ALA A 265 -6.78 8.75 4.52
N ILE A 266 -7.43 9.83 4.11
CA ILE A 266 -7.17 10.52 2.85
C ILE A 266 -7.62 12.00 2.90
N PRO A 267 -6.98 12.97 2.20
CA PRO A 267 -7.57 14.30 2.05
C PRO A 267 -9.01 14.27 1.54
N ARG A 268 -9.84 15.20 2.00
CA ARG A 268 -11.11 15.50 1.33
C ARG A 268 -10.82 16.03 -0.07
N GLY A 269 -11.60 15.56 -1.03
CA GLY A 269 -11.44 15.88 -2.46
C GLY A 269 -12.80 15.89 -3.14
N LYS A 270 -12.84 15.43 -4.39
CA LYS A 270 -14.11 15.27 -5.11
C LYS A 270 -14.98 14.23 -4.38
N PRO A 271 -16.29 14.49 -4.17
CA PRO A 271 -17.19 13.48 -3.63
C PRO A 271 -17.23 12.23 -4.52
N GLY A 272 -17.26 11.07 -3.90
CA GLY A 272 -17.36 9.76 -4.55
C GLY A 272 -16.04 9.10 -4.92
N ASP A 273 -14.90 9.82 -4.96
CA ASP A 273 -13.63 9.26 -5.44
C ASP A 273 -12.56 9.02 -4.36
N GLY A 274 -12.92 9.10 -3.08
CA GLY A 274 -11.97 8.93 -1.98
C GLY A 274 -11.21 7.61 -2.01
N LEU A 275 -11.91 6.49 -2.19
CA LEU A 275 -11.31 5.15 -2.26
C LEU A 275 -10.36 5.04 -3.45
N LEU A 276 -10.79 5.55 -4.62
CA LEU A 276 -9.96 5.59 -5.81
C LEU A 276 -8.67 6.40 -5.58
N ARG A 277 -8.77 7.60 -5.01
CA ARG A 277 -7.59 8.42 -4.70
C ARG A 277 -6.67 7.77 -3.67
N TRP A 278 -7.22 7.01 -2.72
CA TRP A 278 -6.44 6.28 -1.72
C TRP A 278 -5.58 5.19 -2.37
N PHE A 279 -6.17 4.45 -3.32
CA PHE A 279 -5.47 3.47 -4.13
C PHE A 279 -4.49 4.11 -5.15
N GLU A 280 -4.82 5.26 -5.73
CA GLU A 280 -3.91 5.99 -6.63
C GLU A 280 -2.62 6.40 -5.92
N GLU A 281 -2.73 6.98 -4.72
CA GLU A 281 -1.58 7.32 -3.90
C GLU A 281 -0.80 6.05 -3.50
N TYR A 282 -1.48 4.97 -3.14
CA TYR A 282 -0.83 3.69 -2.82
C TYR A 282 0.00 3.15 -4.01
N ALA A 283 -0.62 3.09 -5.18
CA ALA A 283 0.03 2.65 -6.41
C ALA A 283 1.21 3.55 -6.79
N GLN A 284 1.08 4.87 -6.56
CA GLN A 284 2.16 5.83 -6.77
C GLN A 284 3.33 5.57 -5.83
N ARG A 285 3.08 5.33 -4.53
CA ARG A 285 4.12 5.03 -3.53
C ARG A 285 4.86 3.73 -3.81
N LEU A 286 4.16 2.69 -4.27
CA LEU A 286 4.81 1.47 -4.75
C LEU A 286 5.75 1.76 -5.92
N HIS A 287 5.26 2.47 -6.94
CA HIS A 287 6.06 2.80 -8.13
C HIS A 287 7.25 3.70 -7.83
N SER A 288 7.11 4.64 -6.89
CA SER A 288 8.18 5.56 -6.51
C SER A 288 9.17 4.95 -5.51
N THR A 289 9.09 3.64 -5.24
CA THR A 289 9.92 2.91 -4.26
C THR A 289 9.78 3.43 -2.83
N PHE A 290 8.71 4.16 -2.53
CA PHE A 290 8.43 4.65 -1.18
C PHE A 290 8.18 3.48 -0.24
N TYR A 291 7.48 2.45 -0.72
CA TYR A 291 7.36 1.14 -0.09
C TYR A 291 8.09 0.09 -0.93
N THR A 292 8.70 -0.89 -0.26
CA THR A 292 9.45 -1.98 -0.90
C THR A 292 9.12 -3.32 -0.24
N MET A 293 9.44 -4.42 -0.92
CA MET A 293 9.53 -5.72 -0.25
C MET A 293 10.68 -5.67 0.78
N ASP A 294 10.39 -6.03 2.02
CA ASP A 294 11.38 -6.13 3.11
C ASP A 294 10.86 -7.11 4.18
N CYS A 295 11.74 -7.56 5.06
CA CYS A 295 11.35 -8.42 6.18
C CYS A 295 10.54 -7.60 7.19
N LEU A 296 9.26 -7.93 7.36
CA LEU A 296 8.39 -7.18 8.28
C LEU A 296 8.80 -7.40 9.74
N ARG A 297 9.35 -8.58 10.06
CA ARG A 297 9.91 -8.95 11.36
C ARG A 297 11.42 -9.18 11.22
N PRO A 298 12.29 -8.19 11.52
CA PRO A 298 13.74 -8.28 11.25
C PRO A 298 14.43 -9.50 11.85
N GLU A 299 13.92 -10.01 12.97
CA GLU A 299 14.43 -11.17 13.71
C GLU A 299 14.10 -12.51 13.04
N ALA A 300 13.17 -12.50 12.08
CA ALA A 300 12.52 -13.70 11.58
C ALA A 300 13.13 -14.24 10.29
N HIS A 301 12.65 -15.42 9.89
CA HIS A 301 13.09 -16.06 8.65
C HIS A 301 12.82 -15.15 7.43
N PRO A 302 13.72 -15.09 6.43
CA PRO A 302 13.55 -14.27 5.21
C PRO A 302 12.27 -14.53 4.41
N LEU A 303 11.54 -15.61 4.70
CA LEU A 303 10.24 -15.91 4.08
C LEU A 303 9.13 -14.97 4.58
N LEU A 304 9.33 -14.26 5.69
CA LEU A 304 8.39 -13.27 6.22
C LEU A 304 8.58 -11.88 5.60
N CYS A 305 9.02 -11.85 4.33
CA CYS A 305 9.04 -10.63 3.55
C CYS A 305 7.62 -10.23 3.16
N GLY A 306 7.35 -8.93 3.20
CA GLY A 306 6.11 -8.32 2.77
C GLY A 306 6.36 -6.90 2.30
N ILE A 307 5.30 -6.20 1.91
CA ILE A 307 5.42 -4.79 1.56
C ILE A 307 5.62 -4.00 2.87
N SER A 308 6.82 -3.50 3.10
CA SER A 308 7.15 -2.72 4.30
C SER A 308 6.59 -1.31 4.18
N LEU A 309 5.77 -0.91 5.17
CA LEU A 309 5.23 0.44 5.25
C LEU A 309 6.22 1.49 5.77
N PHE A 310 7.40 1.08 6.24
CA PHE A 310 8.48 2.02 6.55
C PHE A 310 9.01 2.69 5.27
N PRO A 311 8.91 4.03 5.16
CA PRO A 311 9.35 4.76 3.98
C PRO A 311 10.82 4.51 3.62
N LYS A 312 11.12 4.34 2.33
CA LYS A 312 12.48 4.15 1.81
C LYS A 312 13.06 5.37 1.07
N THR A 313 12.30 6.46 0.99
CA THR A 313 12.71 7.68 0.27
C THR A 313 12.63 8.90 1.18
N ALA A 314 13.44 9.90 0.89
CA ALA A 314 13.35 11.21 1.54
C ALA A 314 12.02 11.92 1.17
N PRO A 315 11.52 12.84 2.01
CA PRO A 315 12.07 13.28 3.29
C PRO A 315 11.77 12.39 4.51
N GLU A 316 10.95 11.36 4.37
CA GLU A 316 10.51 10.49 5.47
C GLU A 316 11.59 9.50 5.92
N LEU A 317 12.42 9.01 5.00
CA LEU A 317 13.65 8.32 5.34
C LEU A 317 14.73 9.33 5.73
N LYS A 318 15.29 9.18 6.93
CA LYS A 318 16.48 9.89 7.38
C LYS A 318 17.71 9.01 7.24
N VAL A 319 18.76 9.55 6.65
CA VAL A 319 20.05 8.87 6.51
C VAL A 319 21.14 9.80 7.00
N CYS A 320 22.03 9.29 7.85
CA CYS A 320 23.22 10.02 8.28
C CYS A 320 24.36 9.07 8.58
N THR A 321 25.60 9.55 8.48
CA THR A 321 26.80 8.77 8.77
C THR A 321 27.66 9.50 9.78
N THR A 322 28.04 8.81 10.86
CA THR A 322 28.95 9.34 11.88
C THR A 322 30.07 8.35 12.12
N ARG A 323 31.33 8.78 11.92
CA ARG A 323 32.53 7.93 12.06
C ARG A 323 32.39 6.56 11.36
N GLY A 324 31.81 6.55 10.16
CA GLY A 324 31.63 5.35 9.35
C GLY A 324 30.48 4.42 9.78
N VAL A 325 29.67 4.79 10.76
CA VAL A 325 28.38 4.12 11.01
C VAL A 325 27.28 4.90 10.29
N GLU A 326 26.67 4.28 9.29
CA GLU A 326 25.48 4.81 8.62
C GLU A 326 24.22 4.36 9.37
N VAL A 327 23.33 5.31 9.64
CA VAL A 327 22.03 5.10 10.24
C VAL A 327 20.96 5.47 9.23
N GLN A 328 20.04 4.55 8.96
CA GLN A 328 18.82 4.77 8.21
C GLN A 328 17.62 4.67 9.16
N ALA A 329 16.81 5.71 9.25
CA ALA A 329 15.71 5.78 10.20
C ALA A 329 14.43 6.28 9.52
N SER A 330 13.31 5.60 9.76
CA SER A 330 11.99 6.08 9.34
C SER A 330 10.93 5.72 10.38
N CYS A 331 9.83 6.45 10.40
CA CYS A 331 8.72 6.23 11.32
C CYS A 331 7.36 6.25 10.62
N ILE A 332 6.39 5.56 11.20
CA ILE A 332 5.03 5.47 10.71
C ILE A 332 4.03 5.61 11.85
N TYR A 333 2.85 6.11 11.49
CA TYR A 333 1.72 6.27 12.40
C TYR A 333 0.96 4.95 12.58
N MET A 334 0.66 4.58 13.82
CA MET A 334 -0.11 3.40 14.19
C MET A 334 -1.43 3.82 14.86
N PRO A 335 -2.46 4.20 14.08
CA PRO A 335 -3.73 4.65 14.65
C PRO A 335 -4.38 3.61 15.57
N GLU A 336 -4.17 2.33 15.30
CA GLU A 336 -4.73 1.21 16.06
C GLU A 336 -3.99 0.89 17.37
N HIS A 337 -2.84 1.52 17.64
CA HIS A 337 -1.96 1.19 18.76
C HIS A 337 -1.79 2.36 19.74
N GLN A 338 -1.72 2.06 21.05
CA GLN A 338 -1.66 3.07 22.10
C GLN A 338 -0.41 3.97 22.06
N ALA A 339 0.70 3.44 21.54
CA ALA A 339 1.94 4.21 21.37
C ALA A 339 1.80 5.32 20.30
N GLY A 340 0.93 5.13 19.31
CA GLY A 340 0.72 6.06 18.21
C GLY A 340 1.77 6.00 17.10
N TRP A 341 3.03 5.62 17.39
CA TRP A 341 4.10 5.59 16.40
C TRP A 341 4.98 4.35 16.51
N THR A 342 5.44 3.83 15.37
CA THR A 342 6.55 2.88 15.32
C THR A 342 7.65 3.40 14.40
N TYR A 343 8.88 3.00 14.67
CA TYR A 343 10.06 3.35 13.89
C TYR A 343 10.87 2.11 13.53
N SER A 344 11.56 2.20 12.39
CA SER A 344 12.59 1.24 11.98
C SER A 344 13.92 1.97 11.88
N ILE A 345 14.93 1.44 12.57
CA ILE A 345 16.31 1.92 12.48
C ILE A 345 17.17 0.78 11.94
N ALA A 346 17.90 1.08 10.87
CA ALA A 346 18.86 0.19 10.25
C ALA A 346 20.27 0.79 10.31
N LEU A 347 21.25 -0.06 10.59
CA LEU A 347 22.63 0.29 10.92
C LEU A 347 23.58 -0.53 10.05
N ARG A 348 24.63 0.11 9.52
CA ARG A 348 25.74 -0.57 8.85
C ARG A 348 27.05 0.17 9.00
N LEU A 349 28.15 -0.57 8.91
CA LEU A 349 29.48 0.02 8.73
C LEU A 349 29.67 0.41 7.25
N VAL A 350 30.19 1.61 7.01
CA VAL A 350 30.57 2.15 5.70
C VAL A 350 31.94 2.82 5.77
N GLY A 351 32.59 3.01 4.62
CA GLY A 351 33.97 3.54 4.56
C GLY A 351 35.04 2.49 4.86
N THR A 352 36.30 2.86 4.65
CA THR A 352 37.46 1.96 4.83
C THR A 352 38.02 2.03 6.26
N PHE A 353 38.95 1.11 6.57
CA PHE A 353 39.68 1.16 7.84
C PHE A 353 40.42 2.50 8.02
N GLU A 354 41.06 3.01 6.96
CA GLU A 354 41.83 4.26 6.99
C GLU A 354 40.97 5.48 7.31
N GLU A 355 39.72 5.51 6.83
CA GLU A 355 38.78 6.60 7.07
C GLU A 355 38.20 6.59 8.49
N ARG A 356 37.99 5.40 9.05
CA ARG A 356 37.32 5.22 10.37
C ARG A 356 38.28 5.08 11.55
N GLY A 357 39.42 4.45 11.30
CA GLY A 357 40.39 3.97 12.29
C GLY A 357 40.00 2.65 12.98
N PHE A 358 39.05 1.88 12.43
CA PHE A 358 38.63 0.58 12.98
C PHE A 358 37.91 -0.32 11.96
N ASP A 359 38.04 -1.64 12.15
CA ASP A 359 37.42 -2.68 11.32
C ASP A 359 35.98 -3.03 11.73
N SER A 360 35.68 -2.84 13.00
CA SER A 360 34.38 -3.18 13.60
C SER A 360 34.06 -2.24 14.75
N CYS A 361 32.77 -2.12 15.07
CA CYS A 361 32.33 -1.43 16.27
C CYS A 361 31.08 -2.09 16.84
N GLN A 362 30.95 -2.06 18.16
CA GLN A 362 29.79 -2.62 18.85
C GLN A 362 28.96 -1.54 19.53
N LEU A 363 27.64 -1.66 19.41
CA LEU A 363 26.70 -0.80 20.13
C LEU A 363 26.82 -1.02 21.65
N LEU A 364 26.88 0.07 22.39
CA LEU A 364 26.86 0.10 23.86
C LEU A 364 25.46 0.45 24.38
N SER A 365 24.98 1.63 23.99
CA SER A 365 23.80 2.25 24.60
C SER A 365 23.09 3.18 23.61
N ARG A 366 21.87 3.59 23.97
CA ARG A 366 21.06 4.56 23.25
C ARG A 366 20.72 5.75 24.13
N HIS A 367 20.56 6.90 23.50
CA HIS A 367 19.99 8.10 24.10
C HIS A 367 18.94 8.64 23.14
N TRP A 368 17.69 8.64 23.57
CA TRP A 368 16.57 9.14 22.79
C TRP A 368 16.10 10.49 23.29
N GLU A 369 15.81 11.36 22.35
CA GLU A 369 15.20 12.67 22.52
C GLU A 369 13.84 12.65 21.83
N ILE A 370 12.79 12.79 22.63
CA ILE A 370 11.41 12.83 22.18
C ILE A 370 10.89 14.25 22.44
N GLN A 371 10.75 15.02 21.38
CA GLN A 371 10.26 16.40 21.44
C GLN A 371 8.79 16.41 21.03
N GLU A 372 7.90 16.77 21.95
CA GLU A 372 6.49 17.04 21.63
C GLU A 372 6.30 18.56 21.45
N ASP A 373 5.50 18.98 20.47
CA ASP A 373 5.29 20.39 20.18
C ASP A 373 4.76 21.14 21.42
N GLY A 374 5.47 22.21 21.81
CA GLY A 374 5.11 23.04 22.97
C GLY A 374 5.37 22.41 24.34
N LYS A 375 6.08 21.28 24.42
CA LYS A 375 6.48 20.65 25.70
C LYS A 375 8.00 20.54 25.82
N GLU A 376 8.48 20.22 27.02
CA GLU A 376 9.90 19.92 27.22
C GLU A 376 10.30 18.60 26.56
N CYS A 377 11.55 18.54 26.09
CA CYS A 377 12.11 17.34 25.48
C CYS A 377 12.28 16.24 26.53
N GLU A 378 11.68 15.08 26.28
CA GLU A 378 11.87 13.89 27.10
C GLU A 378 13.13 13.16 26.65
N ARG A 379 13.95 12.74 27.62
CA ARG A 379 15.20 12.04 27.36
C ARG A 379 15.17 10.66 27.99
N THR A 380 15.43 9.63 27.19
CA THR A 380 15.54 8.25 27.66
C THR A 380 16.93 7.71 27.37
N HIS A 381 17.58 7.12 28.38
CA HIS A 381 18.86 6.44 28.22
C HIS A 381 18.72 4.96 28.56
N GLY A 382 19.45 4.10 27.86
CA GLY A 382 19.48 2.68 28.19
C GLY A 382 20.49 1.89 27.38
N ASP A 383 20.76 0.67 27.84
CA ASP A 383 21.71 -0.24 27.22
C ASP A 383 21.15 -0.84 25.92
N GLY A 384 22.00 -0.93 24.90
CA GLY A 384 21.67 -1.51 23.61
C GLY A 384 20.41 -0.91 22.96
N VAL A 385 19.83 -1.67 22.03
CA VAL A 385 18.52 -1.41 21.40
C VAL A 385 17.71 -2.68 21.46
N ILE A 386 16.47 -2.63 21.99
CA ILE A 386 15.58 -3.80 22.17
C ILE A 386 16.25 -5.04 22.81
N GLY A 387 17.23 -4.83 23.70
CA GLY A 387 18.01 -5.91 24.34
C GLY A 387 19.18 -6.45 23.50
N LEU A 388 19.49 -5.82 22.37
CA LEU A 388 20.55 -6.20 21.43
C LEU A 388 21.71 -5.20 21.44
N PHE A 389 22.90 -5.68 21.11
CA PHE A 389 24.17 -4.94 21.08
C PHE A 389 24.94 -5.25 19.78
N PRO A 390 24.38 -4.93 18.60
CA PRO A 390 24.92 -5.32 17.31
C PRO A 390 26.41 -4.98 17.16
N ILE A 391 27.17 -5.94 16.63
CA ILE A 391 28.59 -5.76 16.27
C ILE A 391 28.63 -5.55 14.76
N LEU A 392 28.85 -4.31 14.34
CA LEU A 392 28.91 -3.94 12.93
C LEU A 392 30.30 -4.28 12.38
N VAL A 393 30.32 -4.91 11.22
CA VAL A 393 31.52 -5.26 10.44
C VAL A 393 31.33 -4.80 9.00
N GLU A 394 32.40 -4.75 8.23
CA GLU A 394 32.28 -4.37 6.82
C GLU A 394 31.35 -5.33 6.06
N GLY A 395 30.31 -4.77 5.42
CA GLY A 395 29.31 -5.50 4.66
C GLY A 395 28.25 -6.25 5.48
N GLY A 396 28.24 -6.12 6.82
CA GLY A 396 27.31 -6.87 7.65
C GLY A 396 27.38 -6.60 9.15
N TRP A 397 26.92 -7.57 9.93
CA TRP A 397 27.04 -7.58 11.38
C TRP A 397 27.24 -9.01 11.91
N LEU A 398 27.82 -9.13 13.10
CA LEU A 398 28.04 -10.42 13.74
C LEU A 398 26.89 -10.75 14.69
N LYS A 399 26.30 -11.93 14.52
CA LYS A 399 25.32 -12.54 15.39
C LYS A 399 26.01 -13.56 16.30
N ASN A 400 26.13 -13.24 17.58
CA ASN A 400 26.66 -14.10 18.64
C ASN A 400 26.04 -13.71 20.00
N ARG A 401 26.49 -14.35 21.09
CA ARG A 401 26.00 -14.05 22.45
C ARG A 401 26.34 -12.64 22.95
N GLU A 402 27.28 -11.94 22.31
CA GLU A 402 27.61 -10.55 22.67
C GLU A 402 26.70 -9.56 21.95
N SER A 403 26.28 -9.86 20.72
CA SER A 403 25.33 -9.03 19.97
C SER A 403 23.88 -9.29 20.35
N ASP A 404 23.56 -10.52 20.74
CA ASP A 404 22.23 -10.98 21.10
C ASP A 404 22.30 -11.87 22.35
N PRO A 405 22.37 -11.26 23.55
CA PRO A 405 22.50 -12.00 24.81
C PRO A 405 21.29 -12.88 25.14
N HIS A 406 20.15 -12.61 24.53
CA HIS A 406 18.88 -13.27 24.81
C HIS A 406 18.48 -14.31 23.76
N GLY A 407 19.24 -14.42 22.66
CA GLY A 407 18.98 -15.37 21.59
C GLY A 407 17.68 -15.07 20.84
N GLN A 408 17.37 -13.79 20.61
CA GLN A 408 16.22 -13.36 19.81
C GLN A 408 16.34 -13.79 18.33
N TYR A 409 17.55 -13.85 17.80
CA TYR A 409 17.84 -14.31 16.44
C TYR A 409 18.33 -15.77 16.46
N GLU A 410 17.80 -16.60 15.56
CA GLU A 410 18.23 -17.99 15.43
C GLU A 410 19.66 -18.12 14.86
N GLY A 411 20.50 -18.95 15.47
CA GLY A 411 21.84 -19.28 14.97
C GLY A 411 22.94 -18.25 15.29
N HIS A 412 24.15 -18.47 14.75
CA HIS A 412 25.33 -17.63 14.97
C HIS A 412 26.11 -17.41 13.68
N GLY A 413 26.89 -16.34 13.61
CA GLY A 413 27.77 -16.04 12.48
C GLY A 413 27.62 -14.63 11.94
N ARG A 414 28.15 -14.40 10.74
CA ARG A 414 28.03 -13.13 10.02
C ARG A 414 26.68 -13.08 9.30
N VAL A 415 26.01 -11.93 9.40
CA VAL A 415 24.80 -11.59 8.66
C VAL A 415 25.14 -10.44 7.72
N ASP A 416 24.92 -10.62 6.43
CA ASP A 416 25.22 -9.60 5.44
C ASP A 416 24.16 -8.50 5.41
N GLY A 417 24.56 -7.29 5.02
CA GLY A 417 23.68 -6.14 4.91
C GLY A 417 23.52 -5.35 6.21
N LEU A 418 22.32 -4.81 6.43
CA LEU A 418 22.05 -3.90 7.54
C LEU A 418 21.54 -4.67 8.76
N PHE A 419 22.02 -4.31 9.95
CA PHE A 419 21.30 -4.67 11.18
C PHE A 419 20.07 -3.77 11.27
N ARG A 420 18.88 -4.33 11.42
CA ARG A 420 17.62 -3.57 11.52
C ARG A 420 16.88 -3.98 12.79
N TYR A 421 16.27 -3.01 13.45
CA TYR A 421 15.29 -3.28 14.50
C TYR A 421 14.09 -2.33 14.37
N GLN A 422 12.98 -2.73 14.98
CA GLN A 422 11.74 -1.97 15.00
C GLN A 422 11.28 -1.80 16.46
N SER A 423 10.73 -0.63 16.79
CA SER A 423 10.18 -0.35 18.13
C SER A 423 9.16 0.78 18.06
N CYS A 424 8.34 0.88 19.09
CA CYS A 424 7.39 1.97 19.25
C CYS A 424 8.06 3.24 19.80
N SER A 425 7.52 4.39 19.40
CA SER A 425 7.73 5.68 20.04
C SER A 425 6.36 6.37 20.21
N GLY A 426 6.35 7.49 20.92
CA GLY A 426 5.14 8.25 21.15
C GLY A 426 4.37 7.86 22.41
N ARG A 427 3.59 8.82 22.90
CA ARG A 427 2.78 8.70 24.13
C ARG A 427 1.33 8.33 23.83
N ASN A 428 0.83 8.76 22.68
CA ASN A 428 -0.52 8.52 22.20
C ASN A 428 -0.62 8.87 20.71
N ALA A 429 -1.70 8.43 20.07
CA ALA A 429 -2.01 8.65 18.66
C ALA A 429 -2.11 10.14 18.25
N SER A 430 -2.34 11.06 19.19
CA SER A 430 -2.46 12.50 18.89
C SER A 430 -1.15 13.28 18.97
N MET A 431 -0.05 12.64 19.37
CA MET A 431 1.24 13.29 19.57
C MET A 431 1.78 13.88 18.25
N ARG A 432 2.34 15.08 18.34
CA ARG A 432 3.06 15.77 17.26
C ARG A 432 4.44 16.22 17.74
N GLY A 433 5.45 16.06 16.90
CA GLY A 433 6.80 16.55 17.17
C GLY A 433 7.88 15.73 16.48
N THR A 434 8.97 15.42 17.18
CA THR A 434 10.10 14.66 16.62
C THR A 434 10.62 13.58 17.56
N PHE A 435 11.24 12.57 16.96
CA PHE A 435 11.96 11.51 17.66
C PHE A 435 13.34 11.33 17.01
N GLY A 436 14.40 11.41 17.81
CA GLY A 436 15.78 11.22 17.37
C GLY A 436 16.70 11.01 18.56
N GLY A 437 18.00 11.26 18.38
CA GLY A 437 18.98 11.19 19.45
C GLY A 437 20.32 10.64 18.96
N HIS A 438 20.95 9.78 19.76
CA HIS A 438 22.21 9.15 19.39
C HIS A 438 22.37 7.75 19.97
N LEU A 439 23.22 6.97 19.31
CA LEU A 439 23.66 5.64 19.73
C LEU A 439 25.14 5.72 20.09
N THR A 440 25.54 5.11 21.20
CA THR A 440 26.96 5.06 21.60
C THR A 440 27.57 3.76 21.14
N PHE A 441 28.66 3.84 20.37
CA PHE A 441 29.43 2.70 19.90
C PHE A 441 30.83 2.70 20.48
N VAL A 442 31.48 1.54 20.46
CA VAL A 442 32.93 1.41 20.74
C VAL A 442 33.62 0.65 19.61
N PRO A 443 34.81 1.08 19.14
CA PRO A 443 35.62 0.29 18.22
C PRO A 443 35.96 -1.09 18.82
N GLY A 444 35.92 -2.14 17.99
CA GLY A 444 36.04 -3.52 18.44
C GLY A 444 34.76 -4.04 19.11
N THR A 445 34.92 -4.69 20.27
CA THR A 445 33.81 -5.26 21.05
C THR A 445 33.74 -4.66 22.45
N ARG A 446 32.61 -4.82 23.14
CA ARG A 446 32.40 -4.41 24.53
C ARG A 446 33.43 -5.01 25.48
N LYS A 447 33.84 -6.25 25.25
CA LYS A 447 34.81 -6.97 26.08
C LYS A 447 36.26 -6.67 25.71
N SER A 448 36.51 -6.30 24.45
CA SER A 448 37.83 -5.91 23.96
C SER A 448 37.72 -4.63 23.11
N PRO A 449 37.58 -3.46 23.77
CA PRO A 449 37.58 -2.17 23.09
C PRO A 449 38.91 -1.90 22.42
N GLN A 450 38.88 -1.39 21.19
CA GLN A 450 40.06 -1.01 20.41
C GLN A 450 40.25 0.52 20.31
N GLY A 451 39.38 1.28 20.96
CA GLY A 451 39.43 2.74 20.98
C GLY A 451 38.36 3.33 21.90
N GLU A 452 38.28 4.66 21.94
CA GLU A 452 37.28 5.36 22.73
C GLU A 452 35.87 5.22 22.15
N ALA A 453 34.87 5.21 23.04
CA ALA A 453 33.48 5.21 22.65
C ALA A 453 33.12 6.52 21.91
N PHE A 454 32.20 6.43 20.96
CA PHE A 454 31.74 7.57 20.17
C PHE A 454 30.24 7.55 19.95
N GLN A 455 29.66 8.73 19.80
CA GLN A 455 28.24 8.91 19.54
C GLN A 455 27.97 8.93 18.05
N VAL A 456 27.01 8.13 17.63
CA VAL A 456 26.47 8.05 16.27
C VAL A 456 25.10 8.70 16.28
N ARG A 457 24.92 9.73 15.45
CA ARG A 457 23.67 10.49 15.40
C ARG A 457 22.54 9.63 14.82
N VAL A 458 21.33 9.84 15.33
CA VAL A 458 20.08 9.42 14.69
C VAL A 458 19.29 10.68 14.37
N GLU A 459 19.19 11.00 13.08
CA GLU A 459 18.51 12.21 12.62
C GLU A 459 17.04 12.24 13.06
N PRO A 460 16.54 13.40 13.55
CA PRO A 460 15.16 13.50 14.00
C PRO A 460 14.15 13.17 12.90
N MET A 461 13.29 12.21 13.20
CA MET A 461 12.12 11.85 12.40
C MET A 461 10.91 12.63 12.89
N ARG A 462 10.03 13.04 11.97
CA ARG A 462 8.80 13.76 12.33
C ARG A 462 7.71 12.79 12.74
N LEU A 463 7.15 12.99 13.93
CA LEU A 463 5.94 12.33 14.40
C LEU A 463 4.76 13.23 14.03
N GLN A 464 4.18 13.04 12.84
CA GLN A 464 3.05 13.83 12.36
C GLN A 464 2.08 12.93 11.62
N VAL A 465 0.80 12.91 12.06
CA VAL A 465 -0.25 12.11 11.42
C VAL A 465 -0.24 12.38 9.90
N PRO A 466 0.00 11.33 9.08
CA PRO A 466 0.15 11.50 7.65
C PRO A 466 -1.21 11.78 7.01
N THR A 467 -1.20 12.44 5.86
CA THR A 467 -2.43 12.75 5.13
C THR A 467 -3.06 11.52 4.48
N PHE A 468 -2.24 10.51 4.15
CA PHE A 468 -2.67 9.19 3.71
C PHE A 468 -2.19 8.13 4.72
N MET A 469 -3.11 7.26 5.13
CA MET A 469 -2.85 6.19 6.10
C MET A 469 -3.03 4.81 5.45
N TYR A 470 -2.09 3.91 5.70
CA TYR A 470 -2.01 2.54 5.14
C TYR A 470 -1.67 1.52 6.22
#